data_AF-A0A2E3DQD4-F1
#
_entry.id   AF-A0A2E3DQD4-F1
#
_cell.length_a   1.000
_cell.length_b   1.000
_cell.length_c   1.000
_cell.angle_alpha   90.00
_cell.angle_beta   90.00
_cell.angle_gamma   90.00
#
_symmetry.space_group_name_H-M   'P 1'
#
loop_
_entity.id
_entity.type
_entity.pdbx_description
1 polymer ?
#
loop_
_entity_poly.entity_id
_entity_poly.type
_entity_poly.pdbx_seq_one_letter_code
_entity_poly.pdbx_strand_id
1 'polypeptide(L)'
;MTAVISATPPLWMTPDVTKWLGPRRYFYQPNCDHPVHSVAIVSSRLARPLYEQTDWFAKIRQVLECCQKNNDVILTAKKTTTYKFLHAYAEKYRLRLATTSICSTPKQWQARITNRNFLQPLECWISPPAEIQTEGNHLLERLPLRDRLLFGGAHEVQVIDCRDNSKTQQLLNLRKHEIHFCELPASLNTKSPSDNVSSHTNKSSIPWWVGQAGTLAHWTRAIDGPWPQQSETSWYNQLIQGQREADHSAWATLNNIVTQQKILASHRTIRGSYKVVCLTAVALDQWKSLNIYRPHLRRWDFCPYGVLLSPSAVARLQVKKVHYGDEQLWNSLTSSARPFFQAIDCKIDWRAEKEYRLIGDLSLSTFNRNDLVVFTQTGAEATALQTHCSWPVQTFEYLAKLARIQT
;
A
#
# COMPACT_ATOMS: atom_id res chain seq x y z
N MET A 1 -8.80 -33.79 11.79
CA MET A 1 -8.98 -33.80 13.25
C MET A 1 -10.21 -32.98 13.61
N THR A 2 -10.98 -33.38 14.61
CA THR A 2 -12.22 -32.68 14.99
C THR A 2 -11.90 -31.47 15.86
N ALA A 3 -12.43 -30.31 15.52
CA ALA A 3 -12.29 -29.12 16.36
C ALA A 3 -13.05 -29.26 17.68
N VAL A 4 -12.53 -28.64 18.74
CA VAL A 4 -13.07 -28.72 20.11
C VAL A 4 -13.40 -27.33 20.64
N ILE A 5 -14.39 -27.24 21.53
CA ILE A 5 -14.64 -26.04 22.34
C ILE A 5 -14.06 -26.30 23.72
N SER A 6 -13.18 -25.42 24.18
CA SER A 6 -12.50 -25.55 25.47
C SER A 6 -12.54 -24.23 26.26
N ALA A 7 -12.49 -24.32 27.58
CA ALA A 7 -12.22 -23.17 28.45
C ALA A 7 -10.72 -22.84 28.53
N THR A 8 -9.87 -23.81 28.19
CA THR A 8 -8.41 -23.64 28.09
C THR A 8 -8.04 -23.22 26.67
N PRO A 9 -7.12 -22.25 26.49
CA PRO A 9 -6.66 -21.86 25.16
C PRO A 9 -5.85 -22.99 24.49
N PRO A 10 -5.66 -22.95 23.15
CA PRO A 10 -4.74 -23.86 22.47
C PRO A 10 -3.32 -23.75 23.02
N LEU A 11 -2.52 -24.82 22.91
CA LEU A 11 -1.18 -24.90 23.50
C LEU A 11 -0.18 -23.84 22.99
N TRP A 12 -0.39 -23.36 21.77
CA TRP A 12 0.39 -22.27 21.19
C TRP A 12 -0.03 -20.88 21.71
N MET A 13 -1.02 -20.81 22.60
CA MET A 13 -1.30 -19.64 23.42
C MET A 13 -0.93 -19.92 24.89
N THR A 14 -0.45 -18.89 25.59
CA THR A 14 -0.20 -19.02 27.02
C THR A 14 -1.53 -19.16 27.80
N PRO A 15 -1.55 -19.92 28.91
CA PRO A 15 -2.71 -19.96 29.81
C PRO A 15 -3.05 -18.58 30.42
N ASP A 16 -2.04 -17.72 30.55
CA ASP A 16 -2.14 -16.38 31.11
C ASP A 16 -3.00 -15.42 30.28
N VAL A 17 -3.32 -15.76 29.02
CA VAL A 17 -4.23 -14.99 28.16
C VAL A 17 -5.57 -14.68 28.83
N THR A 18 -6.03 -15.51 29.77
CA THR A 18 -7.26 -15.28 30.53
C THR A 18 -7.19 -14.02 31.40
N LYS A 19 -6.03 -13.69 31.96
CA LYS A 19 -5.80 -12.41 32.69
C LYS A 19 -5.93 -11.22 31.75
N TRP A 20 -5.63 -11.43 30.47
CA TRP A 20 -5.64 -10.40 29.45
C TRP A 20 -6.99 -10.24 28.76
N LEU A 21 -7.81 -11.28 28.63
CA LEU A 21 -9.09 -11.24 27.91
C LEU A 21 -10.33 -11.40 28.81
N GLY A 22 -10.12 -11.82 30.05
CA GLY A 22 -11.17 -12.39 30.92
C GLY A 22 -11.51 -13.83 30.51
N PRO A 23 -12.41 -14.51 31.27
CA PRO A 23 -12.90 -15.84 30.94
C PRO A 23 -13.52 -15.88 29.54
N ARG A 24 -13.07 -16.84 28.73
CA ARG A 24 -13.48 -17.06 27.34
C ARG A 24 -13.51 -18.56 27.02
N ARG A 25 -14.25 -18.91 25.97
CA ARG A 25 -14.19 -20.22 25.33
C ARG A 25 -13.45 -20.10 24.00
N TYR A 26 -12.70 -21.15 23.69
CA TYR A 26 -11.83 -21.26 22.52
C TYR A 26 -12.31 -22.40 21.64
N PHE A 27 -12.48 -22.15 20.34
CA PHE A 27 -12.80 -23.18 19.35
C PHE A 27 -11.61 -23.34 18.39
N TYR A 28 -10.95 -24.49 18.44
CA TYR A 28 -9.70 -24.77 17.73
C TYR A 28 -9.52 -26.28 17.49
N GLN A 29 -8.52 -26.67 16.68
CA GLN A 29 -8.13 -28.08 16.50
C GLN A 29 -7.05 -28.48 17.53
N PRO A 30 -7.25 -29.53 18.35
CA PRO A 30 -6.24 -29.98 19.30
C PRO A 30 -5.09 -30.71 18.59
N ASN A 31 -3.92 -30.77 19.23
CA ASN A 31 -2.76 -31.59 18.83
C ASN A 31 -2.16 -31.28 17.44
N CYS A 32 -2.42 -30.11 16.87
CA CYS A 32 -1.81 -29.72 15.60
C CYS A 32 -0.33 -29.35 15.73
N ASP A 33 0.19 -29.10 16.95
CA ASP A 33 1.47 -28.41 17.11
C ASP A 33 2.15 -28.70 18.46
N HIS A 34 2.90 -29.80 18.57
CA HIS A 34 3.79 -30.07 19.72
C HIS A 34 5.26 -30.16 19.26
N PRO A 35 6.21 -29.57 20.02
CA PRO A 35 6.09 -28.48 21.00
C PRO A 35 6.02 -27.11 20.32
N VAL A 36 5.44 -26.10 21.00
CA VAL A 36 5.28 -24.76 20.44
C VAL A 36 5.65 -23.68 21.44
N HIS A 37 6.74 -23.00 21.14
CA HIS A 37 6.96 -21.64 21.57
C HIS A 37 6.25 -20.70 20.57
N SER A 38 5.54 -19.68 21.07
CA SER A 38 4.78 -18.76 20.22
C SER A 38 5.18 -17.32 20.40
N VAL A 39 5.28 -16.61 19.29
CA VAL A 39 5.78 -15.23 19.22
C VAL A 39 4.71 -14.32 18.65
N ALA A 40 4.37 -13.24 19.35
CA ALA A 40 3.53 -12.17 18.82
C ALA A 40 4.41 -11.01 18.34
N ILE A 41 4.22 -10.60 17.09
CA ILE A 41 4.90 -9.43 16.51
C ILE A 41 3.97 -8.22 16.63
N VAL A 42 4.31 -7.30 17.51
CA VAL A 42 3.48 -6.13 17.85
C VAL A 42 4.13 -4.84 17.38
N SER A 43 3.28 -3.88 17.02
CA SER A 43 3.71 -2.56 16.59
C SER A 43 2.63 -1.53 16.80
N SER A 44 3.05 -0.29 17.07
CA SER A 44 2.21 0.90 16.92
C SER A 44 1.64 1.02 15.50
N ARG A 45 0.75 2.00 15.26
CA ARG A 45 0.21 2.22 13.91
C ARG A 45 1.34 2.61 12.96
N LEU A 46 1.47 1.87 11.87
CA LEU A 46 2.45 2.14 10.82
C LEU A 46 2.11 3.44 10.07
N ALA A 47 3.14 4.26 9.82
CA ALA A 47 2.99 5.46 9.00
C ALA A 47 2.81 5.09 7.52
N ARG A 48 2.37 6.06 6.73
CA ARG A 48 2.23 5.93 5.27
C ARG A 48 3.09 7.01 4.61
N PRO A 49 3.59 6.78 3.39
CA PRO A 49 3.39 5.59 2.57
C PRO A 49 4.20 4.38 3.05
N LEU A 50 3.73 3.16 2.76
CA LEU A 50 4.35 1.93 3.25
C LEU A 50 5.75 1.71 2.66
N TYR A 51 5.97 2.07 1.40
CA TYR A 51 7.25 1.86 0.74
C TYR A 51 8.40 2.70 1.33
N GLU A 52 8.10 3.73 2.15
CA GLU A 52 9.10 4.50 2.90
C GLU A 52 9.42 3.88 4.27
N GLN A 53 8.67 2.87 4.72
CA GLN A 53 8.83 2.28 6.06
C GLN A 53 9.86 1.14 6.05
N THR A 54 11.00 1.34 5.39
CA THR A 54 12.01 0.30 5.13
C THR A 54 12.50 -0.38 6.40
N ASP A 55 12.80 0.41 7.44
CA ASP A 55 13.32 -0.11 8.71
C ASP A 55 12.27 -0.95 9.44
N TRP A 56 11.00 -0.54 9.37
CA TRP A 56 9.90 -1.29 9.97
C TRP A 56 9.75 -2.66 9.33
N PHE A 57 9.84 -2.74 8.00
CA PHE A 57 9.78 -4.01 7.26
C PHE A 57 11.03 -4.87 7.47
N ALA A 58 12.21 -4.27 7.56
CA ALA A 58 13.46 -4.97 7.86
C ALA A 58 13.41 -5.65 9.23
N LYS A 59 12.88 -4.96 10.26
CA LYS A 59 12.66 -5.54 11.59
C LYS A 59 11.67 -6.70 11.55
N ILE A 60 10.57 -6.57 10.81
CA ILE A 60 9.63 -7.69 10.63
C ILE A 60 10.33 -8.88 9.99
N ARG A 61 11.09 -8.66 8.91
CA ARG A 61 11.83 -9.73 8.25
C ARG A 61 12.77 -10.45 9.21
N GLN A 62 13.55 -9.71 10.00
CA GLN A 62 14.45 -10.29 11.00
C GLN A 62 13.72 -11.18 12.01
N VAL A 63 12.57 -10.73 12.54
CA VAL A 63 11.78 -11.54 13.48
C VAL A 63 11.19 -12.76 12.78
N LEU A 64 10.67 -12.61 11.56
CA LEU A 64 10.13 -13.73 10.77
C LEU A 64 11.17 -14.81 10.49
N GLU A 65 12.39 -14.41 10.11
CA GLU A 65 13.52 -15.32 9.88
C GLU A 65 13.93 -16.06 11.16
N CYS A 66 13.96 -15.36 12.30
CA CYS A 66 14.22 -15.96 13.61
C CYS A 66 13.16 -17.00 13.97
N CYS A 67 11.88 -16.64 13.88
CA CYS A 67 10.77 -17.57 14.15
C CYS A 67 10.80 -18.78 13.24
N GLN A 68 11.12 -18.60 11.95
CA GLN A 68 11.23 -19.71 11.01
C GLN A 68 12.39 -20.65 11.39
N LYS A 69 13.54 -20.11 11.77
CA LYS A 69 14.71 -20.89 12.20
C LYS A 69 14.44 -21.70 13.47
N ASN A 70 13.71 -21.12 14.42
CA ASN A 70 13.37 -21.76 15.69
C ASN A 70 12.12 -22.64 15.60
N ASN A 71 11.45 -22.66 14.44
CA ASN A 71 10.17 -23.33 14.23
C ASN A 71 9.06 -22.83 15.18
N ASP A 72 9.12 -21.55 15.55
CA ASP A 72 8.13 -20.87 16.40
C ASP A 72 6.79 -20.72 15.68
N VAL A 73 5.71 -20.68 16.46
CA VAL A 73 4.38 -20.31 15.96
C VAL A 73 4.17 -18.80 16.10
N ILE A 74 3.89 -18.13 14.99
CA ILE A 74 3.62 -16.69 15.01
C ILE A 74 2.15 -16.47 15.35
N LEU A 75 1.87 -15.85 16.50
CA LEU A 75 0.51 -15.50 16.93
C LEU A 75 0.09 -14.17 16.29
N THR A 76 -1.02 -14.17 15.54
CA THR A 76 -1.60 -12.96 14.97
C THR A 76 -3.12 -12.88 15.12
N ALA A 77 -3.65 -11.67 14.98
CA ALA A 77 -5.08 -11.38 15.10
C ALA A 77 -5.52 -10.43 13.98
N LYS A 78 -6.71 -10.69 13.41
CA LYS A 78 -7.27 -9.83 12.35
C LYS A 78 -7.33 -8.37 12.81
N LYS A 79 -6.99 -7.45 11.90
CA LYS A 79 -7.01 -5.98 12.10
C LYS A 79 -5.94 -5.42 13.05
N THR A 80 -4.91 -6.18 13.41
CA THR A 80 -3.68 -5.60 13.99
C THR A 80 -2.78 -5.04 12.88
N THR A 81 -1.80 -4.20 13.24
CA THR A 81 -0.91 -3.54 12.27
C THR A 81 -0.17 -4.55 11.40
N THR A 82 0.33 -5.64 11.99
CA THR A 82 1.18 -6.63 11.32
C THR A 82 0.40 -7.68 10.53
N TYR A 83 -0.89 -7.89 10.84
CA TYR A 83 -1.71 -9.00 10.34
C TYR A 83 -1.60 -9.27 8.82
N LYS A 84 -1.80 -8.24 8.00
CA LYS A 84 -1.82 -8.41 6.54
C LYS A 84 -0.47 -8.84 5.98
N PHE A 85 0.61 -8.33 6.57
CA PHE A 85 1.99 -8.61 6.16
C PHE A 85 2.39 -10.04 6.54
N LEU A 86 2.07 -10.45 7.78
CA LEU A 86 2.33 -11.82 8.26
C LEU A 86 1.55 -12.86 7.44
N HIS A 87 0.29 -12.57 7.10
CA HIS A 87 -0.51 -13.45 6.27
C HIS A 87 0.05 -13.58 4.85
N ALA A 88 0.38 -12.45 4.20
CA ALA A 88 0.98 -12.46 2.87
C ALA A 88 2.32 -13.21 2.84
N TYR A 89 3.12 -13.10 3.91
CA TYR A 89 4.37 -13.83 4.02
C TYR A 89 4.14 -15.33 4.22
N ALA A 90 3.21 -15.73 5.09
CA ALA A 90 2.88 -17.14 5.32
C ALA A 90 2.26 -17.83 4.09
N GLU A 91 1.63 -17.10 3.17
CA GLU A 91 1.16 -17.64 1.89
C GLU A 91 2.31 -18.09 0.97
N LYS A 92 3.46 -17.40 1.04
CA LYS A 92 4.61 -17.64 0.17
C LYS A 92 5.68 -18.50 0.84
N TYR A 93 5.86 -18.34 2.14
CA TYR A 93 6.90 -18.98 2.94
C TYR A 93 6.25 -19.92 3.95
N ARG A 94 6.89 -21.05 4.23
CA ARG A 94 6.40 -22.06 5.18
C ARG A 94 6.56 -21.57 6.63
N LEU A 95 5.71 -20.64 7.05
CA LEU A 95 5.59 -20.19 8.43
C LEU A 95 4.42 -20.87 9.12
N ARG A 96 4.60 -21.16 10.42
CA ARG A 96 3.51 -21.62 11.29
C ARG A 96 2.77 -20.41 11.83
N LEU A 97 1.74 -19.97 11.12
CA LEU A 97 0.98 -18.77 11.47
C LEU A 97 -0.31 -19.14 12.21
N ALA A 98 -0.38 -18.81 13.50
CA ALA A 98 -1.60 -18.92 14.28
C ALA A 98 -2.51 -17.71 14.13
N THR A 99 -3.72 -17.93 13.61
CA THR A 99 -4.67 -16.86 13.33
C THR A 99 -5.85 -16.90 14.28
N THR A 100 -6.16 -15.74 14.86
CA THR A 100 -7.23 -15.62 15.85
C THR A 100 -8.33 -14.68 15.40
N SER A 101 -9.57 -15.06 15.74
CA SER A 101 -10.76 -14.23 15.54
C SER A 101 -11.58 -14.16 16.82
N ILE A 102 -11.79 -12.96 17.34
CA ILE A 102 -12.60 -12.74 18.55
C ILE A 102 -14.03 -12.40 18.16
N CYS A 103 -14.99 -13.12 18.72
CA CYS A 103 -16.41 -12.83 18.57
C CYS A 103 -16.85 -11.78 19.58
N SER A 104 -17.50 -10.73 19.11
CA SER A 104 -17.99 -9.65 19.96
C SER A 104 -19.33 -9.98 20.63
N THR A 105 -20.14 -10.88 20.04
CA THR A 105 -21.49 -11.18 20.53
C THR A 105 -21.78 -12.69 20.60
N PRO A 106 -22.70 -13.13 21.48
CA PRO A 106 -23.13 -14.53 21.54
C PRO A 106 -23.71 -15.01 20.20
N LYS A 107 -24.45 -14.16 19.49
CA LYS A 107 -25.00 -14.46 18.15
C LYS A 107 -23.89 -14.75 17.13
N GLN A 108 -22.83 -13.93 17.13
CA GLN A 108 -21.68 -14.15 16.23
C GLN A 108 -20.96 -15.46 16.57
N TRP A 109 -20.75 -15.73 17.86
CA TRP A 109 -20.15 -16.97 18.33
C TRP A 109 -20.97 -18.19 17.90
N GLN A 110 -22.27 -18.19 18.18
CA GLN A 110 -23.18 -19.28 17.82
C GLN A 110 -23.19 -19.53 16.31
N ALA A 111 -23.30 -18.48 15.49
CA ALA A 111 -23.28 -18.60 14.04
C ALA A 111 -22.00 -19.26 13.52
N ARG A 112 -20.85 -18.93 14.11
CA ARG A 112 -19.57 -19.53 13.75
C ARG A 112 -19.48 -21.00 14.16
N ILE A 113 -19.77 -21.34 15.41
CA ILE A 113 -19.64 -22.73 15.89
C ILE A 113 -20.72 -23.67 15.34
N THR A 114 -21.87 -23.14 14.90
CA THR A 114 -22.93 -23.94 14.27
C THR A 114 -22.55 -24.32 12.84
N ASN A 115 -21.88 -23.40 12.13
CA ASN A 115 -21.32 -23.66 10.81
C ASN A 115 -19.94 -24.32 10.97
N ARG A 116 -19.91 -25.55 11.51
CA ARG A 116 -18.72 -26.38 11.86
C ARG A 116 -17.82 -26.75 10.66
N ASN A 117 -17.73 -25.91 9.64
CA ASN A 117 -16.81 -26.10 8.54
C ASN A 117 -15.37 -26.03 9.06
N PHE A 118 -14.52 -26.84 8.43
CA PHE A 118 -13.10 -27.04 8.71
C PHE A 118 -12.40 -25.75 9.19
N LEU A 119 -12.15 -25.65 10.50
CA LEU A 119 -11.09 -24.78 11.01
C LEU A 119 -9.78 -25.23 10.38
N GLN A 120 -8.96 -24.29 9.92
CA GLN A 120 -7.62 -24.64 9.48
C GLN A 120 -6.75 -24.98 10.71
N PRO A 121 -5.70 -25.80 10.56
CA PRO A 121 -4.67 -25.92 11.58
C PRO A 121 -4.19 -24.54 12.02
N LEU A 122 -3.89 -24.37 13.31
CA LEU A 122 -3.47 -23.09 13.91
C LEU A 122 -4.52 -21.94 13.82
N GLU A 123 -5.78 -22.22 13.48
CA GLU A 123 -6.86 -21.25 13.62
C GLU A 123 -7.58 -21.40 14.96
N CYS A 124 -7.91 -20.27 15.61
CA CYS A 124 -8.71 -20.24 16.83
C CYS A 124 -9.78 -19.15 16.78
N TRP A 125 -11.02 -19.52 17.12
CA TRP A 125 -12.08 -18.56 17.40
C TRP A 125 -12.29 -18.42 18.90
N ILE A 126 -12.43 -17.17 19.36
CA ILE A 126 -12.57 -16.83 20.79
C ILE A 126 -13.97 -16.27 21.01
N SER A 127 -14.68 -16.76 22.02
CA SER A 127 -16.04 -16.34 22.36
C SER A 127 -16.10 -14.88 22.87
N PRO A 128 -17.30 -14.30 23.03
CA PRO A 128 -17.52 -13.19 23.96
C PRO A 128 -17.29 -13.63 25.42
N PRO A 129 -17.27 -12.70 26.42
CA PRO A 129 -17.23 -13.07 27.83
C PRO A 129 -18.31 -14.05 28.23
N ALA A 130 -17.95 -15.04 29.05
CA ALA A 130 -18.89 -16.01 29.59
C ALA A 130 -19.80 -15.41 30.68
N GLU A 131 -19.30 -14.41 31.42
CA GLU A 131 -19.98 -13.74 32.53
C GLU A 131 -19.70 -12.22 32.49
N ILE A 132 -20.56 -11.42 33.11
CA ILE A 132 -20.33 -9.99 33.35
C ILE A 132 -19.25 -9.91 34.44
N GLN A 133 -18.02 -9.54 34.05
CA GLN A 133 -16.97 -9.28 35.03
C GLN A 133 -17.30 -8.00 35.80
N THR A 134 -17.54 -8.12 37.11
CA THR A 134 -17.74 -6.98 38.02
C THR A 134 -16.42 -6.39 38.51
N GLU A 135 -15.33 -7.15 38.48
CA GLU A 135 -13.99 -6.71 38.88
C GLU A 135 -12.99 -6.97 37.74
N GLY A 136 -12.63 -5.90 37.04
CA GLY A 136 -11.68 -5.93 35.93
C GLY A 136 -10.66 -4.80 36.05
N ASN A 137 -9.47 -5.00 35.50
CA ASN A 137 -8.51 -3.91 35.36
C ASN A 137 -9.07 -2.90 34.34
N HIS A 138 -9.69 -1.82 34.82
CA HIS A 138 -10.32 -0.79 34.00
C HIS A 138 -9.36 -0.17 32.96
N LEU A 139 -8.06 -0.13 33.24
CA LEU A 139 -7.07 0.35 32.28
C LEU A 139 -6.90 -0.64 31.12
N LEU A 140 -6.84 -1.94 31.42
CA LEU A 140 -6.78 -3.01 30.43
C LEU A 140 -8.07 -3.07 29.59
N GLU A 141 -9.24 -2.82 30.17
CA GLU A 141 -10.53 -2.81 29.47
C GLU A 141 -10.65 -1.74 28.37
N ARG A 142 -9.97 -0.60 28.56
CA ARG A 142 -9.91 0.49 27.58
C ARG A 142 -8.97 0.20 26.40
N LEU A 143 -8.12 -0.81 26.53
CA LEU A 143 -7.16 -1.21 25.50
C LEU A 143 -7.79 -2.20 24.51
N PRO A 144 -7.37 -2.19 23.23
CA PRO A 144 -8.05 -2.96 22.20
C PRO A 144 -7.89 -4.47 22.46
N LEU A 145 -9.01 -5.19 22.41
CA LEU A 145 -9.07 -6.62 22.74
C LEU A 145 -8.12 -7.52 21.93
N ARG A 146 -7.92 -7.19 20.65
CA ARG A 146 -7.00 -7.93 19.77
C ARG A 146 -5.54 -7.72 20.15
N ASP A 147 -5.17 -6.52 20.59
CA ASP A 147 -3.81 -6.22 21.02
C ASP A 147 -3.56 -6.87 22.38
N ARG A 148 -4.55 -6.85 23.30
CA ARG A 148 -4.52 -7.63 24.55
C ARG A 148 -4.28 -9.11 24.32
N LEU A 149 -4.89 -9.71 23.29
CA LEU A 149 -4.67 -11.10 22.92
C LEU A 149 -3.22 -11.35 22.49
N LEU A 150 -2.63 -10.48 21.67
CA LEU A 150 -1.24 -10.64 21.24
C LEU A 150 -0.27 -10.53 22.42
N PHE A 151 -0.48 -9.54 23.28
CA PHE A 151 0.35 -9.33 24.47
C PHE A 151 0.14 -10.40 25.53
N GLY A 152 -1.08 -10.91 25.70
CA GLY A 152 -1.39 -11.87 26.75
C GLY A 152 -1.23 -13.32 26.34
N GLY A 153 -1.43 -13.61 25.06
CA GLY A 153 -1.54 -14.97 24.55
C GLY A 153 -0.29 -15.53 23.91
N ALA A 154 0.72 -14.72 23.58
CA ALA A 154 1.99 -15.25 23.10
C ALA A 154 2.95 -15.55 24.27
N HIS A 155 3.78 -16.58 24.09
CA HIS A 155 4.89 -16.87 25.01
C HIS A 155 5.84 -15.69 24.99
N GLU A 156 6.24 -15.23 23.81
CA GLU A 156 7.11 -14.09 23.62
C GLU A 156 6.44 -12.96 22.83
N VAL A 157 6.78 -11.70 23.15
CA VAL A 157 6.34 -10.52 22.41
C VAL A 157 7.54 -9.80 21.79
N GLN A 158 7.56 -9.74 20.46
CA GLN A 158 8.54 -9.01 19.65
C GLN A 158 7.98 -7.65 19.24
N VAL A 159 8.62 -6.58 19.71
CA VAL A 159 8.20 -5.20 19.49
C VAL A 159 8.98 -4.59 18.34
N ILE A 160 8.30 -4.29 17.24
CA ILE A 160 8.90 -3.71 16.03
C ILE A 160 9.01 -2.18 16.14
N ASP A 161 7.93 -1.55 16.61
CA ASP A 161 7.83 -0.11 16.80
C ASP A 161 6.86 0.21 17.93
N CYS A 162 7.25 1.12 18.81
CA CYS A 162 6.43 1.57 19.92
C CYS A 162 6.58 3.08 20.08
N ARG A 163 5.49 3.80 19.83
CA ARG A 163 5.45 5.25 20.05
C ARG A 163 5.13 5.54 21.51
N ASP A 164 5.70 6.63 22.01
CA ASP A 164 5.39 7.15 23.34
C ASP A 164 3.89 7.38 23.51
N ASN A 165 3.39 7.04 24.70
CA ASN A 165 1.98 7.15 25.07
C ASN A 165 0.99 6.35 24.19
N SER A 166 1.49 5.47 23.32
CA SER A 166 0.65 4.61 22.49
C SER A 166 -0.08 3.54 23.31
N LYS A 167 -1.15 2.98 22.74
CA LYS A 167 -1.83 1.81 23.31
C LYS A 167 -0.89 0.59 23.40
N THR A 168 0.07 0.50 22.47
CA THR A 168 1.12 -0.52 22.50
C THR A 168 2.03 -0.34 23.72
N GLN A 169 2.47 0.90 24.01
CA GLN A 169 3.27 1.20 25.21
C GLN A 169 2.50 0.88 26.49
N GLN A 170 1.21 1.23 26.55
CA GLN A 170 0.38 0.92 27.70
C GLN A 170 0.27 -0.60 27.93
N LEU A 171 0.14 -1.41 26.88
CA LEU A 171 0.14 -2.88 26.98
C LEU A 171 1.52 -3.43 27.36
N LEU A 172 2.61 -2.84 26.85
CA LEU A 172 3.98 -3.21 27.23
C LEU A 172 4.20 -3.00 28.74
N ASN A 173 3.78 -1.86 29.29
CA ASN A 173 3.92 -1.57 30.71
C ASN A 173 3.14 -2.54 31.61
N LEU A 174 2.07 -3.17 31.10
CA LEU A 174 1.29 -4.18 31.82
C LEU A 174 1.93 -5.57 31.76
N ARG A 175 2.70 -5.87 30.71
CA ARG A 175 3.37 -7.16 30.53
C ARG A 175 4.75 -7.11 31.18
N LYS A 176 5.08 -8.12 31.99
CA LYS A 176 6.31 -8.12 32.82
C LYS A 176 7.45 -9.00 32.32
N HIS A 177 7.19 -9.95 31.42
CA HIS A 177 8.17 -10.97 31.01
C HIS A 177 8.17 -11.20 29.50
N GLU A 178 9.30 -11.67 28.97
CA GLU A 178 9.51 -12.10 27.58
C GLU A 178 9.04 -11.04 26.55
N ILE A 179 9.60 -9.85 26.68
CA ILE A 179 9.45 -8.74 25.74
C ILE A 179 10.81 -8.48 25.13
N HIS A 180 10.89 -8.49 23.81
CA HIS A 180 12.10 -8.15 23.07
C HIS A 180 11.82 -7.00 22.11
N PHE A 181 12.67 -5.99 22.14
CA PHE A 181 12.64 -4.91 21.18
C PHE A 181 13.51 -5.29 19.99
N CYS A 182 12.92 -5.28 18.79
CA CYS A 182 13.67 -5.57 17.58
C CYS A 182 14.48 -4.33 17.18
N GLU A 183 15.77 -4.41 17.44
CA GLU A 183 16.75 -3.45 16.96
C GLU A 183 17.37 -3.96 15.66
N LEU A 184 17.46 -3.07 14.67
CA LEU A 184 18.27 -3.35 13.50
C LEU A 184 19.74 -3.21 13.91
N PRO A 185 20.64 -4.10 13.45
CA PRO A 185 22.06 -3.82 13.52
C PRO A 185 22.30 -2.43 12.93
N ALA A 186 23.20 -1.65 13.52
CA ALA A 186 23.59 -0.36 12.96
C ALA A 186 24.13 -0.59 11.53
N SER A 187 23.27 -0.48 10.53
CA SER A 187 23.67 -0.51 9.14
C SER A 187 24.49 0.74 8.92
N LEU A 188 25.74 0.56 8.46
CA LEU A 188 26.61 1.62 7.99
C LEU A 188 25.76 2.57 7.16
N ASN A 189 25.53 3.77 7.70
CA ASN A 189 24.87 4.86 7.01
C ASN A 189 25.65 5.10 5.71
N THR A 190 25.27 4.45 4.62
CA THR A 190 25.54 4.94 3.28
C THR A 190 24.65 6.15 3.14
N LYS A 191 25.11 7.26 3.71
CA LYS A 191 24.72 8.60 3.30
C LYS A 191 24.73 8.57 1.78
N SER A 192 23.56 8.77 1.19
CA SER A 192 23.48 9.09 -0.22
C SER A 192 24.46 10.23 -0.46
N PRO A 193 25.34 10.16 -1.49
CA PRO A 193 26.28 11.23 -1.77
C PRO A 193 25.48 12.52 -1.89
N SER A 194 25.85 13.52 -1.10
CA SER A 194 25.33 14.88 -1.25
C SER A 194 25.59 15.32 -2.69
N ASP A 195 24.51 15.54 -3.43
CA ASP A 195 24.52 16.01 -4.80
C ASP A 195 25.14 17.42 -4.88
N ASN A 196 26.43 17.48 -5.16
CA ASN A 196 27.05 18.59 -5.87
C ASN A 196 27.45 18.08 -7.24
N VAL A 197 26.45 17.73 -8.05
CA VAL A 197 26.65 17.52 -9.49
C VAL A 197 26.17 18.77 -10.19
N SER A 198 27.15 19.54 -10.66
CA SER A 198 26.94 20.66 -11.58
C SER A 198 25.95 20.28 -12.66
N SER A 199 24.89 21.08 -12.80
CA SER A 199 23.81 20.90 -13.77
C SER A 199 24.32 21.06 -15.20
N HIS A 200 24.99 20.06 -15.74
CA HIS A 200 25.09 19.88 -17.18
C HIS A 200 23.75 19.33 -17.64
N THR A 201 22.79 20.22 -17.89
CA THR A 201 21.58 19.89 -18.63
C THR A 201 22.03 19.33 -19.97
N ASN A 202 21.95 18.01 -20.13
CA ASN A 202 22.16 17.37 -21.40
C ASN A 202 21.08 17.95 -22.32
N LYS A 203 21.46 18.88 -23.21
CA LYS A 203 20.56 19.52 -24.17
C LYS A 203 20.21 18.48 -25.25
N SER A 204 19.53 17.41 -24.86
CA SER A 204 18.76 16.61 -25.79
C SER A 204 17.82 17.58 -26.50
N SER A 205 17.94 17.71 -27.83
CA SER A 205 17.08 18.59 -28.61
C SER A 205 15.62 18.28 -28.28
N ILE A 206 14.93 19.24 -27.69
CA ILE A 206 13.51 19.09 -27.41
C ILE A 206 12.77 19.11 -28.75
N PRO A 207 11.83 18.19 -28.98
CA PRO A 207 10.99 18.23 -30.16
C PRO A 207 10.20 19.56 -30.26
N TRP A 208 10.13 20.12 -31.47
CA TRP A 208 9.50 21.42 -31.75
C TRP A 208 8.02 21.53 -31.35
N TRP A 209 7.32 20.40 -31.21
CA TRP A 209 5.90 20.36 -30.85
C TRP A 209 5.63 20.56 -29.36
N VAL A 210 6.66 20.51 -28.50
CA VAL A 210 6.48 20.71 -27.06
C VAL A 210 5.95 22.11 -26.79
N GLY A 211 4.82 22.18 -26.08
CA GLY A 211 4.09 23.43 -25.81
C GLY A 211 2.95 23.72 -26.79
N GLN A 212 2.83 22.96 -27.88
CA GLN A 212 1.78 23.17 -28.87
C GLN A 212 0.42 22.59 -28.46
N ALA A 213 -0.63 23.14 -29.05
CA ALA A 213 -1.99 22.62 -28.92
C ALA A 213 -2.09 21.17 -29.44
N GLY A 214 -2.99 20.39 -28.85
CA GLY A 214 -3.18 18.98 -29.21
C GLY A 214 -2.20 18.00 -28.55
N THR A 215 -1.23 18.50 -27.78
CA THR A 215 -0.43 17.66 -26.89
C THR A 215 -1.27 17.16 -25.71
N LEU A 216 -0.98 15.95 -25.25
CA LEU A 216 -1.56 15.38 -24.03
C LEU A 216 -0.46 14.89 -23.10
N ALA A 217 -0.65 14.99 -21.78
CA ALA A 217 0.29 14.45 -20.81
C ALA A 217 -0.33 13.36 -19.94
N HIS A 218 0.42 12.28 -19.73
CA HIS A 218 0.20 11.36 -18.62
C HIS A 218 1.07 11.77 -17.44
N TRP A 219 0.44 11.97 -16.30
CA TRP A 219 1.14 12.28 -15.05
C TRP A 219 1.30 11.02 -14.22
N THR A 220 2.53 10.78 -13.75
CA THR A 220 2.79 9.70 -12.82
C THR A 220 2.71 10.23 -11.40
N ARG A 221 2.27 9.36 -10.50
CA ARG A 221 2.10 9.69 -9.09
C ARG A 221 2.49 8.51 -8.23
N ALA A 222 2.84 8.78 -6.98
CA ALA A 222 3.08 7.74 -6.01
C ALA A 222 1.80 6.92 -5.72
N ILE A 223 1.98 5.65 -5.41
CA ILE A 223 0.90 4.72 -5.08
C ILE A 223 1.23 3.99 -3.78
N ASP A 224 0.52 4.31 -2.71
CA ASP A 224 0.63 3.62 -1.42
C ASP A 224 -0.24 2.33 -1.38
N GLY A 225 0.04 1.43 -2.33
CA GLY A 225 -0.72 0.23 -2.65
C GLY A 225 -0.04 -0.55 -3.76
N PRO A 226 -0.49 -1.78 -4.08
CA PRO A 226 0.08 -2.54 -5.21
C PRO A 226 -0.08 -1.78 -6.54
N TRP A 227 0.74 -2.08 -7.54
CA TRP A 227 0.52 -1.65 -8.92
C TRP A 227 -0.79 -2.24 -9.51
N PRO A 228 -1.35 -1.70 -10.61
CA PRO A 228 -2.63 -2.15 -11.17
C PRO A 228 -2.76 -3.65 -11.47
N GLN A 229 -1.65 -4.34 -11.79
CA GLN A 229 -1.61 -5.77 -12.09
C GLN A 229 -0.94 -6.61 -10.98
N GLN A 230 -0.55 -5.96 -9.89
CA GLN A 230 0.13 -6.60 -8.77
C GLN A 230 -0.87 -6.95 -7.67
N SER A 231 -0.72 -8.13 -7.06
CA SER A 231 -1.53 -8.51 -5.89
C SER A 231 -1.01 -7.83 -4.61
N GLU A 232 -1.90 -7.63 -3.62
CA GLU A 232 -1.48 -7.15 -2.29
C GLU A 232 -0.45 -8.10 -1.66
N THR A 233 -0.66 -9.42 -1.74
CA THR A 233 0.29 -10.44 -1.23
C THR A 233 1.68 -10.26 -1.85
N SER A 234 1.77 -10.09 -3.18
CA SER A 234 3.06 -9.91 -3.84
C SER A 234 3.76 -8.64 -3.36
N TRP A 235 3.04 -7.53 -3.25
CA TRP A 235 3.60 -6.25 -2.83
C TRP A 235 4.04 -6.27 -1.36
N TYR A 236 3.24 -6.84 -0.46
CA TYR A 236 3.62 -6.99 0.95
C TYR A 236 4.87 -7.85 1.12
N ASN A 237 5.01 -8.91 0.33
CA ASN A 237 6.24 -9.69 0.33
C ASN A 237 7.45 -8.89 -0.16
N GLN A 238 7.31 -8.09 -1.22
CA GLN A 238 8.38 -7.19 -1.69
C GLN A 238 8.81 -6.19 -0.60
N LEU A 239 7.84 -5.59 0.11
CA LEU A 239 8.10 -4.67 1.23
C LEU A 239 8.90 -5.36 2.34
N ILE A 240 8.45 -6.53 2.82
CA ILE A 240 9.15 -7.30 3.87
C ILE A 240 10.55 -7.68 3.41
N GLN A 241 10.71 -8.08 2.15
CA GLN A 241 11.99 -8.50 1.59
C GLN A 241 12.93 -7.33 1.26
N GLY A 242 12.49 -6.07 1.39
CA GLY A 242 13.28 -4.90 1.04
C GLY A 242 13.63 -4.84 -0.46
N GLN A 243 12.74 -5.36 -1.31
CA GLN A 243 12.95 -5.39 -2.76
C GLN A 243 12.72 -4.00 -3.36
N ARG A 244 13.54 -3.63 -4.35
CA ARG A 244 13.45 -2.31 -5.01
C ARG A 244 12.09 -2.10 -5.66
N GLU A 245 11.47 -3.18 -6.14
CA GLU A 245 10.14 -3.20 -6.74
C GLU A 245 9.03 -2.80 -5.76
N ALA A 246 9.30 -2.78 -4.45
CA ALA A 246 8.35 -2.30 -3.46
C ALA A 246 8.23 -0.77 -3.46
N ASP A 247 9.23 -0.04 -3.98
CA ASP A 247 9.20 1.42 -4.10
C ASP A 247 8.17 1.85 -5.14
N HIS A 248 7.10 2.44 -4.64
CA HIS A 248 6.00 2.94 -5.46
C HIS A 248 5.90 4.48 -5.39
N SER A 249 7.04 5.16 -5.20
CA SER A 249 7.18 6.59 -5.39
C SER A 249 6.80 7.02 -6.82
N ALA A 250 6.57 8.32 -7.04
CA ALA A 250 6.27 8.84 -8.37
C ALA A 250 7.45 8.62 -9.34
N TRP A 251 8.67 8.74 -8.84
CA TRP A 251 9.91 8.44 -9.55
C TRP A 251 10.02 6.96 -9.94
N ALA A 252 9.82 6.03 -8.99
CA ALA A 252 9.86 4.60 -9.28
C ALA A 252 8.75 4.19 -10.27
N THR A 253 7.57 4.80 -10.16
CA THR A 253 6.47 4.61 -11.12
C THR A 253 6.87 5.03 -12.53
N LEU A 254 7.54 6.19 -12.68
CA LEU A 254 8.04 6.65 -13.98
C LEU A 254 9.11 5.72 -14.55
N ASN A 255 10.07 5.29 -13.71
CA ASN A 255 11.09 4.31 -14.11
C ASN A 255 10.45 3.02 -14.61
N ASN A 256 9.41 2.54 -13.93
CA ASN A 256 8.68 1.34 -14.33
C ASN A 256 7.98 1.52 -15.68
N ILE A 257 7.33 2.67 -15.90
CA ILE A 257 6.69 3.00 -17.19
C ILE A 257 7.71 3.05 -18.34
N VAL A 258 8.87 3.69 -18.12
CA VAL A 258 9.94 3.76 -19.12
C VAL A 258 10.54 2.39 -19.41
N THR A 259 10.85 1.63 -18.36
CA THR A 259 11.44 0.27 -18.45
C THR A 259 10.50 -0.69 -19.17
N GLN A 260 9.22 -0.70 -18.81
CA GLN A 260 8.21 -1.55 -19.45
C GLN A 260 7.73 -0.99 -20.79
N GLN A 261 8.09 0.26 -21.11
CA GLN A 261 7.54 1.05 -22.22
C GLN A 261 6.01 0.94 -22.27
N LYS A 262 5.35 1.08 -21.12
CA LYS A 262 3.90 0.89 -21.00
C LYS A 262 3.32 1.66 -19.82
N ILE A 263 2.17 2.29 -20.04
CA ILE A 263 1.34 2.85 -18.97
C ILE A 263 0.17 1.90 -18.76
N LEU A 264 0.11 1.29 -17.57
CA LEU A 264 -0.94 0.37 -17.20
C LEU A 264 -2.24 1.12 -16.87
N ALA A 265 -3.34 0.67 -17.45
CA ALA A 265 -4.66 1.18 -17.16
C ALA A 265 -5.12 0.79 -15.75
N SER A 266 -5.87 1.69 -15.12
CA SER A 266 -6.42 1.48 -13.79
C SER A 266 -7.88 1.88 -13.73
N HIS A 267 -8.60 1.27 -12.79
CA HIS A 267 -10.02 1.52 -12.55
C HIS A 267 -10.30 2.16 -11.18
N ARG A 268 -9.26 2.41 -10.37
CA ARG A 268 -9.40 2.74 -8.94
C ARG A 268 -10.23 3.99 -8.65
N THR A 269 -10.25 4.96 -9.56
CA THR A 269 -11.01 6.21 -9.43
C THR A 269 -12.05 6.37 -10.53
N ILE A 270 -12.37 5.28 -11.23
CA ILE A 270 -13.22 5.31 -12.42
C ILE A 270 -14.54 4.63 -12.10
N ARG A 271 -15.64 5.39 -12.23
CA ARG A 271 -16.98 4.86 -12.02
C ARG A 271 -17.26 3.70 -12.98
N GLY A 272 -17.87 2.63 -12.47
CA GLY A 272 -18.10 1.41 -13.26
C GLY A 272 -16.87 0.54 -13.46
N SER A 273 -15.75 0.85 -12.78
CA SER A 273 -14.54 0.02 -12.75
C SER A 273 -13.88 -0.22 -14.12
N TYR A 274 -14.07 0.70 -15.07
CA TYR A 274 -13.40 0.63 -16.37
C TYR A 274 -11.90 0.87 -16.22
N LYS A 275 -11.08 0.03 -16.88
CA LYS A 275 -9.63 0.21 -16.94
C LYS A 275 -9.29 1.21 -18.04
N VAL A 276 -8.81 2.38 -17.64
CA VAL A 276 -8.39 3.45 -18.56
C VAL A 276 -7.02 4.02 -18.20
N VAL A 277 -6.35 4.61 -19.18
CA VAL A 277 -5.23 5.54 -18.98
C VAL A 277 -5.78 6.96 -19.08
N CYS A 278 -5.54 7.76 -18.05
CA CYS A 278 -5.94 9.16 -17.98
C CYS A 278 -4.81 10.05 -18.50
N LEU A 279 -5.18 11.02 -19.34
CA LEU A 279 -4.31 12.02 -19.94
C LEU A 279 -4.92 13.41 -19.70
N THR A 280 -4.10 14.45 -19.64
CA THR A 280 -4.55 15.84 -19.53
C THR A 280 -4.19 16.64 -20.77
N ALA A 281 -5.10 17.52 -21.19
CA ALA A 281 -4.84 18.55 -22.21
C ALA A 281 -4.52 19.93 -21.59
N VAL A 282 -4.18 19.99 -20.29
CA VAL A 282 -3.78 21.25 -19.67
C VAL A 282 -2.41 21.67 -20.20
N ALA A 283 -2.30 22.95 -20.56
CA ALA A 283 -1.08 23.54 -21.09
C ALA A 283 0.05 23.57 -20.04
N LEU A 284 1.30 23.49 -20.50
CA LEU A 284 2.47 23.32 -19.63
C LEU A 284 2.66 24.45 -18.62
N ASP A 285 2.28 25.67 -19.00
CA ASP A 285 2.36 26.89 -18.17
C ASP A 285 1.42 26.85 -16.96
N GLN A 286 0.33 26.09 -17.05
CA GLN A 286 -0.68 25.91 -16.01
C GLN A 286 -0.36 24.74 -15.07
N TRP A 287 0.58 23.86 -15.41
CA TRP A 287 0.86 22.63 -14.66
C TRP A 287 1.22 22.87 -13.19
N LYS A 288 1.94 23.96 -12.87
CA LYS A 288 2.30 24.30 -11.48
C LYS A 288 1.08 24.50 -10.59
N SER A 289 -0.02 25.01 -11.13
CA SER A 289 -1.26 25.25 -10.39
C SER A 289 -2.01 23.96 -10.02
N LEU A 290 -1.70 22.86 -10.70
CA LEU A 290 -2.36 21.57 -10.51
C LEU A 290 -1.66 20.67 -9.49
N ASN A 291 -0.44 21.02 -9.08
CA ASN A 291 0.31 20.26 -8.06
C ASN A 291 -0.24 20.54 -6.65
N ILE A 292 -1.40 19.95 -6.36
CA ILE A 292 -2.15 20.14 -5.13
C ILE A 292 -2.11 18.86 -4.31
N TYR A 293 -1.76 18.97 -3.02
CA TYR A 293 -1.88 17.88 -2.07
C TYR A 293 -3.36 17.72 -1.67
N ARG A 294 -3.85 16.48 -1.74
CA ARG A 294 -5.22 16.12 -1.33
C ARG A 294 -5.17 15.32 -0.03
N PRO A 295 -5.39 15.94 1.15
CA PRO A 295 -5.29 15.24 2.43
C PRO A 295 -6.17 14.01 2.56
N HIS A 296 -7.39 14.05 2.00
CA HIS A 296 -8.33 12.93 2.03
C HIS A 296 -7.89 11.73 1.16
N LEU A 297 -7.06 11.98 0.13
CA LEU A 297 -6.44 10.94 -0.71
C LEU A 297 -5.01 10.62 -0.28
N ARG A 298 -4.43 11.43 0.61
CA ARG A 298 -3.04 11.36 1.10
C ARG A 298 -2.03 11.30 -0.04
N ARG A 299 -2.24 12.11 -1.07
CA ARG A 299 -1.36 12.17 -2.25
C ARG A 299 -1.43 13.53 -2.92
N TRP A 300 -0.44 13.80 -3.76
CA TRP A 300 -0.44 14.88 -4.73
C TRP A 300 -1.15 14.44 -6.02
N ASP A 301 -1.90 15.34 -6.66
CA ASP A 301 -2.58 15.03 -7.93
C ASP A 301 -1.59 15.06 -9.11
N PHE A 302 -0.78 16.12 -9.22
CA PHE A 302 0.17 16.36 -10.31
C PHE A 302 1.61 16.39 -9.79
N CYS A 303 2.19 15.22 -9.49
CA CYS A 303 3.62 15.10 -9.15
C CYS A 303 4.49 15.40 -10.38
N PRO A 304 5.66 16.05 -10.27
CA PRO A 304 6.48 16.50 -11.42
C PRO A 304 7.19 15.37 -12.19
N TYR A 305 6.47 14.32 -12.56
CA TYR A 305 6.92 13.13 -13.26
C TYR A 305 5.85 12.69 -14.28
N GLY A 306 6.27 12.30 -15.48
CA GLY A 306 5.30 11.85 -16.48
C GLY A 306 5.82 11.73 -17.90
N VAL A 307 4.86 11.57 -18.82
CA VAL A 307 5.09 11.42 -20.26
C VAL A 307 4.19 12.39 -21.00
N LEU A 308 4.79 13.24 -21.82
CA LEU A 308 4.11 14.15 -22.74
C LEU A 308 4.07 13.51 -24.13
N LEU A 309 2.92 13.56 -24.78
CA LEU A 309 2.65 13.00 -26.10
C LEU A 309 2.49 14.14 -27.13
N SER A 310 3.15 13.98 -28.28
CA SER A 310 3.00 14.88 -29.41
C SER A 310 1.58 14.85 -29.99
N PRO A 311 1.14 15.89 -30.71
CA PRO A 311 -0.16 15.88 -31.36
C PRO A 311 -0.30 14.72 -32.37
N SER A 312 0.79 14.36 -33.07
CA SER A 312 0.78 13.23 -34.00
C SER A 312 0.63 11.90 -33.27
N ALA A 313 1.27 11.74 -32.10
CA ALA A 313 1.13 10.57 -31.24
C ALA A 313 -0.31 10.44 -30.72
N VAL A 314 -0.88 11.56 -30.24
CA VAL A 314 -2.27 11.62 -29.77
C VAL A 314 -3.26 11.25 -30.88
N ALA A 315 -3.06 11.74 -32.11
CA ALA A 315 -3.94 11.43 -33.23
C ALA A 315 -3.96 9.94 -33.62
N ARG A 316 -2.89 9.20 -33.32
CA ARG A 316 -2.83 7.74 -33.53
C ARG A 316 -3.52 6.95 -32.42
N LEU A 317 -3.85 7.59 -31.29
CA LEU A 317 -4.53 6.95 -30.17
C LEU A 317 -6.04 7.15 -30.24
N GLN A 318 -6.79 6.14 -29.80
CA GLN A 318 -8.24 6.22 -29.64
C GLN A 318 -8.63 6.87 -28.31
N VAL A 319 -8.01 8.01 -28.00
CA VAL A 319 -8.34 8.79 -26.80
C VAL A 319 -9.65 9.54 -27.02
N LYS A 320 -10.46 9.66 -25.97
CA LYS A 320 -11.66 10.51 -26.00
C LYS A 320 -11.68 11.45 -24.81
N LYS A 321 -12.20 12.64 -25.04
CA LYS A 321 -12.42 13.65 -24.01
C LYS A 321 -13.46 13.14 -23.02
N VAL A 322 -13.23 13.44 -21.75
CA VAL A 322 -14.16 13.10 -20.67
C VAL A 322 -15.41 13.98 -20.72
N HIS A 323 -16.56 13.36 -20.50
CA HIS A 323 -17.87 13.97 -20.29
C HIS A 323 -18.07 14.21 -18.79
N TYR A 324 -18.06 15.49 -18.40
CA TYR A 324 -18.36 15.88 -17.03
C TYR A 324 -19.86 16.07 -16.87
N GLY A 325 -20.47 15.40 -15.89
CA GLY A 325 -21.90 15.58 -15.63
C GLY A 325 -22.39 14.94 -14.34
N ASP A 326 -23.70 14.85 -14.23
CA ASP A 326 -24.42 14.35 -13.07
C ASP A 326 -24.96 12.92 -13.27
N GLU A 327 -25.82 12.47 -12.37
CA GLU A 327 -26.48 11.16 -12.47
C GLU A 327 -27.40 11.04 -13.68
N GLN A 328 -28.04 12.13 -14.12
CA GLN A 328 -28.89 12.11 -15.30
C GLN A 328 -28.05 11.83 -16.55
N LEU A 329 -26.91 12.52 -16.69
CA LEU A 329 -25.96 12.23 -17.77
C LEU A 329 -25.51 10.77 -17.68
N TRP A 330 -25.02 10.32 -16.51
CA TRP A 330 -24.55 8.93 -16.34
C TRP A 330 -25.56 7.88 -16.80
N ASN A 331 -26.83 8.04 -16.42
CA ASN A 331 -27.89 7.09 -16.76
C ASN A 331 -28.25 7.12 -18.25
N SER A 332 -28.07 8.26 -18.93
CA SER A 332 -28.28 8.38 -20.38
C SER A 332 -27.13 7.81 -21.22
N LEU A 333 -25.92 7.66 -20.65
CA LEU A 333 -24.75 7.18 -21.38
C LEU A 333 -24.86 5.70 -21.73
N THR A 334 -24.55 5.39 -22.98
CA THR A 334 -24.35 4.02 -23.46
C THR A 334 -23.13 3.38 -22.79
N SER A 335 -23.09 2.04 -22.76
CA SER A 335 -21.97 1.30 -22.16
C SER A 335 -20.60 1.65 -22.74
N SER A 336 -20.53 2.05 -24.02
CA SER A 336 -19.28 2.47 -24.68
C SER A 336 -18.85 3.90 -24.36
N ALA A 337 -19.77 4.76 -23.89
CA ALA A 337 -19.49 6.14 -23.50
C ALA A 337 -19.18 6.29 -22.00
N ARG A 338 -19.67 5.37 -21.16
CA ARG A 338 -19.45 5.36 -19.70
C ARG A 338 -17.99 5.41 -19.24
N PRO A 339 -17.00 4.77 -19.91
CA PRO A 339 -15.59 4.91 -19.52
C PRO A 339 -15.08 6.35 -19.53
N PHE A 340 -15.73 7.22 -20.32
CA PHE A 340 -15.38 8.61 -20.50
C PHE A 340 -16.20 9.55 -19.62
N PHE A 341 -16.95 9.05 -18.63
CA PHE A 341 -17.71 9.89 -17.70
C PHE A 341 -16.89 10.28 -16.47
N GLN A 342 -17.02 11.53 -16.04
CA GLN A 342 -16.54 12.02 -14.75
C GLN A 342 -17.65 12.78 -14.04
N ALA A 343 -17.92 12.42 -12.78
CA ALA A 343 -18.93 13.11 -11.99
C ALA A 343 -18.47 14.54 -11.68
N ILE A 344 -19.39 15.50 -11.78
CA ILE A 344 -19.19 16.84 -11.24
C ILE A 344 -19.28 16.75 -9.71
N ASP A 345 -18.22 17.16 -9.02
CA ASP A 345 -18.14 17.21 -7.56
C ASP A 345 -18.36 18.65 -7.10
N CYS A 346 -19.17 18.84 -6.06
CA CYS A 346 -19.44 20.16 -5.50
C CYS A 346 -18.24 20.76 -4.75
N LYS A 347 -17.26 19.95 -4.37
CA LYS A 347 -16.07 20.36 -3.60
C LYS A 347 -14.83 20.55 -4.46
N ILE A 348 -14.73 19.84 -5.58
CA ILE A 348 -13.54 19.84 -6.44
C ILE A 348 -13.95 19.95 -7.90
N ASP A 349 -13.48 21.00 -8.58
CA ASP A 349 -13.71 21.15 -10.01
C ASP A 349 -12.73 20.31 -10.83
N TRP A 350 -13.09 19.06 -11.12
CA TRP A 350 -12.31 18.15 -11.96
C TRP A 350 -12.22 18.59 -13.43
N ARG A 351 -13.01 19.57 -13.88
CA ARG A 351 -12.96 20.07 -15.27
C ARG A 351 -11.66 20.81 -15.57
N ALA A 352 -11.01 21.35 -14.54
CA ALA A 352 -9.72 22.00 -14.64
C ALA A 352 -8.63 21.08 -15.23
N GLU A 353 -8.77 19.76 -15.06
CA GLU A 353 -7.79 18.77 -15.56
C GLU A 353 -7.90 18.50 -17.06
N LYS A 354 -8.99 18.96 -17.73
CA LYS A 354 -9.22 18.75 -19.18
C LYS A 354 -8.92 17.30 -19.60
N GLU A 355 -9.52 16.35 -18.90
CA GLU A 355 -9.14 14.93 -18.97
C GLU A 355 -9.54 14.28 -20.30
N TYR A 356 -8.64 13.45 -20.83
CA TYR A 356 -8.86 12.49 -21.90
C TYR A 356 -8.59 11.09 -21.37
N ARG A 357 -9.31 10.09 -21.86
CA ARG A 357 -9.08 8.69 -21.49
C ARG A 357 -8.83 7.83 -22.71
N LEU A 358 -7.95 6.85 -22.54
CA LEU A 358 -7.77 5.70 -23.42
C LEU A 358 -8.27 4.45 -22.69
N ILE A 359 -9.02 3.58 -23.36
CA ILE A 359 -9.43 2.29 -22.78
C ILE A 359 -8.27 1.31 -22.89
N GLY A 360 -7.94 0.63 -21.79
CA GLY A 360 -6.84 -0.33 -21.73
C GLY A 360 -5.46 0.32 -21.62
N ASP A 361 -4.43 -0.53 -21.57
CA ASP A 361 -3.04 -0.10 -21.38
C ASP A 361 -2.52 0.67 -22.61
N LEU A 362 -1.65 1.64 -22.38
CA LEU A 362 -0.97 2.39 -23.43
C LEU A 362 0.45 1.84 -23.62
N SER A 363 0.69 1.19 -24.76
CA SER A 363 2.04 0.78 -25.16
C SER A 363 2.83 1.98 -25.65
N LEU A 364 3.98 2.24 -25.04
CA LEU A 364 4.89 3.31 -25.44
C LEU A 364 5.87 2.86 -26.53
N SER A 365 6.13 1.55 -26.63
CA SER A 365 7.07 0.96 -27.60
C SER A 365 6.78 1.26 -29.07
N THR A 366 5.55 1.64 -29.41
CA THR A 366 5.13 1.99 -30.78
C THR A 366 5.48 3.43 -31.18
N PHE A 367 5.97 4.25 -30.24
CA PHE A 367 6.26 5.65 -30.47
C PHE A 367 7.76 5.88 -30.71
N ASN A 368 8.08 6.68 -31.72
CA ASN A 368 9.45 7.04 -32.03
C ASN A 368 10.00 8.09 -31.06
N ARG A 369 11.30 8.40 -31.17
CA ARG A 369 12.00 9.37 -30.30
C ARG A 369 11.35 10.75 -30.29
N ASN A 370 10.74 11.17 -31.39
CA ASN A 370 10.12 12.48 -31.54
C ASN A 370 8.64 12.49 -31.17
N ASP A 371 8.05 11.38 -30.74
CA ASP A 371 6.63 11.33 -30.39
C ASP A 371 6.37 11.65 -28.92
N LEU A 372 7.35 11.41 -28.05
CA LEU A 372 7.20 11.51 -26.61
C LEU A 372 8.31 12.36 -26.00
N VAL A 373 8.00 13.01 -24.89
CA VAL A 373 8.98 13.59 -23.96
C VAL A 373 8.66 13.10 -22.57
N VAL A 374 9.65 12.54 -21.89
CA VAL A 374 9.53 12.13 -20.49
C VAL A 374 9.96 13.29 -19.61
N PHE A 375 9.27 13.51 -18.49
CA PHE A 375 9.64 14.58 -17.56
C PHE A 375 9.83 14.10 -16.13
N THR A 376 10.78 14.72 -15.44
CA THR A 376 11.20 14.42 -14.05
C THR A 376 11.26 15.68 -13.19
N GLN A 377 11.38 15.52 -11.87
CA GLN A 377 11.44 16.65 -10.96
C GLN A 377 12.78 17.37 -11.06
N THR A 378 13.88 16.62 -11.06
CA THR A 378 15.24 17.17 -10.99
C THR A 378 16.08 16.84 -12.23
N GLY A 379 17.15 17.60 -12.43
CA GLY A 379 18.11 17.35 -13.51
C GLY A 379 18.93 16.07 -13.31
N ALA A 380 19.21 15.69 -12.06
CA ALA A 380 19.90 14.45 -11.72
C ALA A 380 19.06 13.23 -12.11
N GLU A 381 17.77 13.24 -11.77
CA GLU A 381 16.80 12.23 -12.22
C GLU A 381 16.68 12.19 -13.75
N ALA A 382 16.62 13.35 -14.41
CA ALA A 382 16.54 13.42 -15.87
C ALA A 382 17.75 12.74 -16.52
N THR A 383 18.94 13.04 -16.01
CA THR A 383 20.21 12.45 -16.48
C THR A 383 20.24 10.95 -16.24
N ALA A 384 19.86 10.50 -15.05
CA ALA A 384 19.82 9.10 -14.69
C ALA A 384 18.82 8.31 -15.56
N LEU A 385 17.61 8.83 -15.79
CA LEU A 385 16.60 8.18 -16.62
C LEU A 385 17.01 8.16 -18.10
N GLN A 386 17.64 9.23 -18.58
CA GLN A 386 18.07 9.34 -19.98
C GLN A 386 19.05 8.24 -20.39
N THR A 387 19.81 7.65 -19.44
CA THR A 387 20.77 6.56 -19.72
C THR A 387 20.13 5.31 -20.33
N HIS A 388 18.84 5.08 -20.07
CA HIS A 388 18.10 3.91 -20.55
C HIS A 388 16.73 4.27 -21.16
N CYS A 389 16.38 5.56 -21.24
CA CYS A 389 15.18 6.04 -21.90
C CYS A 389 15.48 6.39 -23.38
N SER A 390 14.70 5.83 -24.31
CA SER A 390 14.81 6.11 -25.75
C SER A 390 14.25 7.48 -26.15
N TRP A 391 13.40 8.07 -25.30
CA TRP A 391 12.80 9.39 -25.54
C TRP A 391 13.57 10.49 -24.82
N PRO A 392 13.51 11.75 -25.29
CA PRO A 392 14.07 12.89 -24.58
C PRO A 392 13.50 12.97 -23.15
N VAL A 393 14.38 13.08 -22.17
CA VAL A 393 14.03 13.29 -20.77
C VAL A 393 14.38 14.72 -20.38
N GLN A 394 13.43 15.44 -19.78
CA GLN A 394 13.58 16.85 -19.41
C GLN A 394 13.04 17.12 -18.01
N THR A 395 13.45 18.22 -17.39
CA THR A 395 12.86 18.59 -16.11
C THR A 395 11.50 19.23 -16.31
N PHE A 396 10.58 18.95 -15.39
CA PHE A 396 9.27 19.58 -15.33
C PHE A 396 9.36 21.11 -15.40
N GLU A 397 10.31 21.70 -14.67
CA GLU A 397 10.49 23.15 -14.65
C GLU A 397 10.95 23.70 -16.00
N TYR A 398 11.80 22.99 -16.73
CA TYR A 398 12.25 23.40 -18.06
C TYR A 398 11.08 23.40 -19.06
N LEU A 399 10.26 22.34 -19.06
CA LEU A 399 9.07 22.26 -19.90
C LEU A 399 8.06 23.37 -19.59
N ALA A 400 7.80 23.63 -18.31
CA ALA A 400 6.89 24.69 -17.87
C ALA A 400 7.38 26.11 -18.25
N LYS A 401 8.71 26.33 -18.33
CA LYS A 401 9.30 27.61 -18.78
C LYS A 401 9.17 27.82 -20.28
N LEU A 402 9.36 26.77 -21.10
CA LEU A 402 9.30 26.87 -22.56
C LEU A 402 7.93 27.35 -23.07
N ALA A 403 6.84 26.88 -22.47
CA ALA A 403 5.50 27.30 -22.86
C ALA A 403 5.23 28.80 -22.62
N ARG A 404 5.91 29.42 -21.64
CA ARG A 404 5.77 30.86 -21.36
C ARG A 404 6.51 31.76 -22.36
N ILE A 405 7.45 31.20 -23.12
CA ILE A 405 8.25 31.93 -24.11
C ILE A 405 7.58 31.88 -25.50
N GLN A 406 6.71 30.89 -25.73
CA GLN A 406 6.01 30.67 -27.00
C GLN A 406 4.62 31.32 -27.07
N THR A 407 4.10 31.83 -25.95
CA THR A 407 2.93 32.71 -25.84
C THR A 407 3.37 34.16 -25.84
#